data_AF-A0A6L2PPV1-F1
#
_entry.id   AF-A0A6L2PPV1-F1
#
_cell.length_a   1.000
_cell.length_b   1.000
_cell.length_c   1.000
_cell.angle_alpha   90.00
_cell.angle_beta   90.00
_cell.angle_gamma   90.00
#
_symmetry.space_group_name_H-M   'P 1'
#
loop_
_entity.id
_entity.type
_entity.pdbx_description
1 polymer ?
#
loop_
_entity_poly.entity_id
_entity_poly.type
_entity_poly.pdbx_seq_one_letter_code
_entity_poly.pdbx_strand_id
1 'polypeptide(L)'
;MAQDVQHKQEVHVIMLHIVTSSSRISHDARSQTPSPVKLSMNFNHDGGGNESNAEVLGRLVLVLNSNHLVAWQLVANYDDKEDTKDSSPQPLIVVSEGSTVEGNFNFNFSHKIWPNKKALQRYVRREYPRLASYTEVKGANHMELKVGSIMSTGQNLGFGTECNIDSLTESRVLTAYSTVQIKTEGCFNEDYIGDNEVDVYVVELDAGAKGNRPNRGPLPVLVQLQGDSVSPVPRNVTLVLKSHQPIRWQFGANGINGNIVVV
;
A
#
# COMPACT_ATOMS: atom_id res chain seq x y z
N MET A 1 -24.34 25.33 23.91
CA MET A 1 -24.58 24.85 22.53
C MET A 1 -23.25 24.37 21.95
N ALA A 2 -22.75 23.20 22.40
CA ALA A 2 -21.44 22.67 22.01
C ALA A 2 -21.47 21.14 21.99
N GLN A 3 -22.34 20.54 21.17
CA GLN A 3 -22.61 19.11 21.23
C GLN A 3 -22.75 18.39 19.88
N ASP A 4 -22.33 19.00 18.75
CA ASP A 4 -22.67 18.44 17.43
C ASP A 4 -21.52 18.29 16.42
N VAL A 5 -20.26 18.33 16.88
CA VAL A 5 -19.07 18.15 16.00
C VAL A 5 -18.40 16.77 16.16
N GLN A 6 -18.86 15.95 17.11
CA GLN A 6 -18.24 14.66 17.43
C GLN A 6 -18.67 13.48 16.51
N HIS A 7 -19.46 13.72 15.46
CA HIS A 7 -20.28 12.66 14.86
C HIS A 7 -19.81 12.02 13.54
N LYS A 8 -18.61 12.29 13.01
CA LYS A 8 -18.18 11.65 11.74
C LYS A 8 -16.70 11.30 11.61
N GLN A 9 -15.99 10.95 12.69
CA GLN A 9 -14.60 10.48 12.52
C GLN A 9 -14.56 9.06 11.94
N GLU A 10 -13.71 8.87 10.91
CA GLU A 10 -13.42 7.56 10.33
C GLU A 10 -12.07 7.09 10.87
N VAL A 11 -12.08 6.10 11.77
CA VAL A 11 -10.87 5.70 12.53
C VAL A 11 -10.34 4.35 12.07
N HIS A 12 -9.15 4.33 11.49
CA HIS A 12 -8.45 3.11 11.10
C HIS A 12 -7.20 2.88 11.95
N VAL A 13 -7.07 1.67 12.46
CA VAL A 13 -5.90 1.24 13.23
C VAL A 13 -5.15 0.18 12.45
N ILE A 14 -3.85 0.42 12.24
CA ILE A 14 -2.95 -0.50 11.54
C ILE A 14 -1.82 -0.87 12.49
N MET A 15 -1.69 -2.16 12.77
CA MET A 15 -0.58 -2.72 13.55
C MET A 15 0.33 -3.52 12.61
N LEU A 16 1.48 -2.94 12.27
CA LEU A 16 2.48 -3.58 11.43
C LEU A 16 3.48 -4.38 12.26
N HIS A 17 3.66 -5.65 11.90
CA HIS A 17 4.72 -6.50 12.42
C HIS A 17 5.78 -6.66 11.33
N ILE A 18 6.91 -5.95 11.45
CA ILE A 18 8.01 -6.12 10.51
C ILE A 18 8.59 -7.52 10.66
N VAL A 19 8.64 -8.26 9.56
CA VAL A 19 9.31 -9.56 9.48
C VAL A 19 10.76 -9.27 9.10
N THR A 20 11.64 -9.19 10.09
CA THR A 20 13.08 -9.24 9.79
C THR A 20 13.38 -10.66 9.31
N SER A 21 13.89 -10.79 8.08
CA SER A 21 14.42 -12.06 7.61
C SER A 21 15.49 -12.50 8.61
N SER A 22 15.32 -13.70 9.17
CA SER A 22 16.27 -14.31 10.09
C SER A 22 17.52 -14.73 9.31
N SER A 23 18.37 -13.77 8.96
CA SER A 23 19.70 -14.04 8.44
C SER A 23 20.70 -13.06 9.06
N ARG A 24 21.35 -13.58 10.11
CA ARG A 24 22.57 -13.07 10.76
C ARG A 24 22.42 -11.72 11.46
N ILE A 25 22.36 -11.81 12.78
CA ILE A 25 22.60 -10.74 13.74
C ILE A 25 23.95 -10.10 13.39
N SER A 26 23.91 -8.94 12.74
CA SER A 26 25.01 -7.97 12.77
C SER A 26 24.72 -7.03 13.94
N HIS A 27 25.65 -6.95 14.88
CA HIS A 27 25.53 -6.22 16.15
C HIS A 27 25.69 -4.69 16.01
N ASP A 28 25.33 -4.08 14.89
CA ASP A 28 25.39 -2.62 14.70
C ASP A 28 23.99 -2.00 14.71
N ALA A 29 23.39 -1.94 15.90
CA ALA A 29 22.04 -1.39 16.13
C ALA A 29 22.01 0.13 16.36
N ARG A 30 22.92 0.91 15.76
CA ARG A 30 23.00 2.37 16.00
C ARG A 30 22.80 3.29 14.79
N SER A 31 22.58 2.77 13.58
CA SER A 31 22.23 3.63 12.44
C SER A 31 21.33 2.95 11.41
N GLN A 32 20.37 2.13 11.84
CA GLN A 32 19.35 1.64 10.91
C GLN A 32 18.34 2.75 10.65
N THR A 33 18.46 3.38 9.48
CA THR A 33 17.39 4.20 8.92
C THR A 33 16.11 3.35 8.85
N PRO A 34 14.97 3.84 9.37
CA PRO A 34 13.71 3.11 9.30
C PRO A 34 13.39 2.72 7.86
N SER A 35 12.98 1.47 7.63
CA SER A 35 12.56 1.04 6.29
C SER A 35 11.28 1.80 5.90
N PRO A 36 11.21 2.37 4.68
CA PRO A 36 10.02 3.08 4.25
C PRO A 36 8.87 2.09 4.03
N VAL A 37 7.69 2.46 4.51
CA VAL A 37 6.44 1.73 4.30
C VAL A 37 5.44 2.69 3.69
N LYS A 38 5.00 2.39 2.47
CA LYS A 38 4.00 3.18 1.76
C LYS A 38 2.59 2.78 2.18
N LEU A 39 1.76 3.76 2.53
CA LEU A 39 0.33 3.58 2.76
C LEU A 39 -0.45 4.50 1.82
N SER A 40 -1.07 3.91 0.80
CA SER A 40 -1.94 4.58 -0.15
C SER A 40 -3.38 4.58 0.34
N MET A 41 -4.01 5.75 0.41
CA MET A 41 -5.42 5.95 0.71
C MET A 41 -6.19 6.14 -0.59
N ASN A 42 -7.11 5.24 -0.85
CA ASN A 42 -7.97 5.22 -2.01
C ASN A 42 -9.39 5.59 -1.56
N PHE A 43 -9.92 6.68 -2.08
CA PHE A 43 -11.28 7.13 -1.77
C PHE A 43 -12.27 6.38 -2.65
N ASN A 44 -13.34 5.86 -2.04
CA ASN A 44 -14.35 5.12 -2.78
C ASN A 44 -15.48 6.05 -3.23
N HIS A 45 -15.70 6.18 -4.54
CA HIS A 45 -16.81 6.94 -5.12
C HIS A 45 -18.08 6.10 -5.34
N ASP A 46 -18.08 4.80 -5.01
CA ASP A 46 -19.20 3.89 -5.30
C ASP A 46 -20.48 4.14 -4.47
N GLY A 47 -20.47 5.09 -3.54
CA GLY A 47 -21.65 5.48 -2.77
C GLY A 47 -22.19 6.80 -3.27
N GLY A 48 -23.46 6.86 -3.68
CA GLY A 48 -24.17 8.06 -4.17
C GLY A 48 -24.35 9.21 -3.16
N GLY A 49 -23.35 9.46 -2.30
CA GLY A 49 -23.24 10.65 -1.49
C GLY A 49 -22.36 11.70 -2.19
N ASN A 50 -22.81 12.95 -2.17
CA ASN A 50 -22.09 14.09 -2.75
C ASN A 50 -20.89 14.55 -1.89
N GLU A 51 -20.25 13.65 -1.14
CA GLU A 51 -19.15 13.99 -0.25
C GLU A 51 -17.84 14.07 -1.05
N SER A 52 -17.09 15.17 -0.88
CA SER A 52 -15.81 15.33 -1.56
C SER A 52 -14.70 14.53 -0.87
N ASN A 53 -13.65 14.16 -1.61
CA ASN A 53 -12.51 13.44 -1.05
C ASN A 53 -11.80 14.24 0.07
N ALA A 54 -11.85 15.58 0.00
CA ALA A 54 -11.33 16.45 1.04
C ALA A 54 -12.13 16.37 2.35
N GLU A 55 -13.46 16.24 2.29
CA GLU A 55 -14.31 16.07 3.48
C GLU A 55 -14.06 14.70 4.14
N VAL A 56 -13.97 13.64 3.32
CA VAL A 56 -13.65 12.29 3.78
C VAL A 56 -12.26 12.23 4.43
N LEU A 57 -11.28 12.91 3.83
CA LEU A 57 -9.94 12.95 4.42
C LEU A 57 -9.93 13.76 5.72
N GLY A 58 -10.61 14.89 5.79
CA GLY A 58 -10.54 15.76 6.97
C GLY A 58 -11.13 15.18 8.24
N ARG A 59 -11.92 14.10 8.13
CA ARG A 59 -12.45 13.34 9.27
C ARG A 59 -11.67 12.06 9.57
N LEU A 60 -10.63 11.75 8.80
CA LEU A 60 -9.84 10.54 8.94
C LEU A 60 -8.93 10.61 10.17
N VAL A 61 -8.91 9.53 10.94
CA VAL A 61 -7.94 9.30 12.00
C VAL A 61 -7.21 8.00 11.71
N LEU A 62 -5.89 8.07 11.50
CA LEU A 62 -5.04 6.91 11.32
C LEU A 62 -4.20 6.67 12.57
N VAL A 63 -4.32 5.48 13.15
CA VAL A 63 -3.46 5.04 14.25
C VAL A 63 -2.50 3.99 13.71
N LEU A 64 -1.24 4.38 13.51
CA LEU A 64 -0.19 3.58 12.89
C LEU A 64 0.79 3.10 13.95
N ASN A 65 0.77 1.82 14.26
CA ASN A 65 1.66 1.21 15.23
C ASN A 65 2.56 0.17 14.55
N SER A 66 3.81 0.09 15.00
CA SER A 66 4.78 -0.91 14.54
C SER A 66 5.59 -1.45 15.71
N ASN A 67 6.07 -2.70 15.59
CA ASN A 67 7.02 -3.29 16.54
C ASN A 67 8.48 -2.81 16.32
N HIS A 68 8.73 -2.05 15.26
CA HIS A 68 10.02 -1.44 14.91
C HIS A 68 9.81 -0.01 14.41
N LEU A 69 10.87 0.80 14.38
CA LEU A 69 10.82 2.14 13.79
C LEU A 69 10.55 2.04 12.29
N VAL A 70 9.55 2.80 11.82
CA VAL A 70 9.11 2.82 10.41
C VAL A 70 9.12 4.26 9.91
N ALA A 71 9.52 4.45 8.64
CA ALA A 71 9.29 5.69 7.93
C ALA A 71 8.00 5.55 7.11
N TRP A 72 6.90 6.12 7.60
CA TRP A 72 5.60 6.05 6.94
C TRP A 72 5.53 7.05 5.79
N GLN A 73 5.24 6.55 4.60
CA GLN A 73 4.97 7.38 3.42
C GLN A 73 3.47 7.31 3.09
N LEU A 74 2.74 8.36 3.45
CA LEU A 74 1.29 8.46 3.26
C LEU A 74 0.98 9.08 1.90
N VAL A 75 0.19 8.39 1.09
CA VAL A 75 -0.21 8.87 -0.22
C VAL A 75 -1.73 8.90 -0.31
N ALA A 76 -2.32 10.08 -0.39
CA ALA A 76 -3.73 10.25 -0.75
C ALA A 76 -3.86 10.25 -2.27
N ASN A 77 -4.62 9.31 -2.83
CA ASN A 77 -4.88 9.20 -4.27
C ASN A 77 -6.20 9.91 -4.59
N TYR A 78 -6.12 11.15 -5.10
CA TYR A 78 -7.28 11.92 -5.54
C TYR A 78 -7.50 11.78 -7.04
N ASP A 79 -8.74 11.58 -7.46
CA ASP A 79 -9.14 11.76 -8.87
C ASP A 79 -9.31 13.27 -9.13
N ASP A 80 -8.25 13.90 -9.64
CA ASP A 80 -8.18 15.23 -10.28
C ASP A 80 -8.72 16.51 -9.60
N LYS A 81 -7.82 17.50 -9.50
CA LYS A 81 -8.05 18.97 -9.53
C LYS A 81 -8.99 19.60 -8.50
N GLU A 82 -9.19 19.03 -7.33
CA GLU A 82 -9.73 19.82 -6.22
C GLU A 82 -8.60 20.60 -5.54
N ASP A 83 -8.59 21.91 -5.79
CA ASP A 83 -7.83 22.88 -5.03
C ASP A 83 -7.94 22.54 -3.54
N THR A 84 -6.80 22.15 -2.94
CA THR A 84 -6.61 22.08 -1.49
C THR A 84 -6.84 23.49 -0.95
N LYS A 85 -8.10 23.85 -0.70
CA LYS A 85 -8.42 25.03 0.10
C LYS A 85 -7.78 24.82 1.46
N ASP A 86 -6.93 25.76 1.86
CA ASP A 86 -6.24 25.82 3.15
C ASP A 86 -7.16 25.71 4.38
N SER A 87 -8.49 25.77 4.19
CA SER A 87 -9.51 25.66 5.23
C SER A 87 -10.12 24.27 5.39
N SER A 88 -9.68 23.25 4.64
CA SER A 88 -10.19 21.89 4.81
C SER A 88 -9.71 21.28 6.14
N PRO A 89 -10.56 20.56 6.88
CA PRO A 89 -10.13 19.87 8.10
C PRO A 89 -9.00 18.89 7.75
N GLN A 90 -8.00 18.82 8.61
CA GLN A 90 -6.82 17.97 8.38
C GLN A 90 -6.97 16.64 9.14
N PRO A 91 -6.63 15.51 8.51
CA PRO A 91 -6.64 14.22 9.18
C PRO A 91 -5.65 14.18 10.34
N LEU A 92 -5.95 13.35 11.33
CA LEU A 92 -5.06 13.09 12.46
C LEU A 92 -4.33 11.76 12.28
N ILE A 93 -3.00 11.81 12.32
CA ILE A 93 -2.14 10.63 12.26
C ILE A 93 -1.47 10.42 13.62
N VAL A 94 -1.76 9.31 14.29
CA VAL A 94 -1.12 8.92 15.55
C VAL A 94 -0.14 7.80 15.24
N VAL A 95 1.16 8.06 15.37
CA VAL A 95 2.21 7.09 15.03
C VAL A 95 2.95 6.60 16.27
N SER A 96 3.53 5.41 16.22
CA SER A 96 4.43 4.91 17.26
C SER A 96 5.64 5.84 17.44
N GLU A 97 6.08 6.01 18.68
CA GLU A 97 7.25 6.85 19.00
C GLU A 97 8.50 6.42 18.21
N GLY A 98 9.26 7.41 17.72
CA GLY A 98 10.48 7.20 16.92
C GLY A 98 10.23 6.82 15.45
N SER A 99 9.00 6.52 15.06
CA SER A 99 8.64 6.38 13.64
C SER A 99 8.48 7.76 13.01
N THR A 100 8.78 7.91 11.73
CA THR A 100 8.58 9.17 10.99
C THR A 100 7.36 9.06 10.08
N VAL A 101 6.79 10.19 9.70
CA VAL A 101 5.65 10.24 8.78
C VAL A 101 5.84 11.40 7.80
N GLU A 102 5.69 11.09 6.52
CA GLU A 102 5.70 12.04 5.42
C GLU A 102 4.50 11.74 4.52
N GLY A 103 3.99 12.73 3.80
CA GLY A 103 2.90 12.48 2.86
C GLY A 103 2.68 13.59 1.85
N ASN A 104 1.84 13.32 0.85
CA ASN A 104 1.52 14.25 -0.25
C ASN A 104 0.31 15.18 0.05
N PHE A 105 -0.11 15.29 1.30
CA PHE A 105 -1.22 16.13 1.76
C PHE A 105 -0.92 16.71 3.15
N ASN A 106 -1.65 17.74 3.54
CA ASN A 106 -1.51 18.36 4.87
C ASN A 106 -2.23 17.51 5.93
N PHE A 107 -1.55 17.21 7.03
CA PHE A 107 -2.10 16.45 8.14
C PHE A 107 -1.51 16.87 9.49
N ASN A 108 -2.27 16.65 10.54
CA ASN A 108 -1.77 16.73 11.90
C ASN A 108 -1.24 15.37 12.32
N PHE A 109 -0.08 15.31 12.98
CA PHE A 109 0.41 14.06 13.54
C PHE A 109 0.89 14.19 14.98
N SER A 110 0.88 13.07 15.69
CA SER A 110 1.38 12.97 17.06
C SER A 110 2.04 11.62 17.28
N HIS A 111 3.07 11.60 18.13
CA HIS A 111 3.70 10.37 18.57
C HIS A 111 3.00 9.82 19.81
N LYS A 112 2.94 8.50 19.90
CA LYS A 112 2.45 7.82 21.09
C LYS A 112 3.21 6.55 21.38
N ILE A 113 3.37 6.28 22.67
CA ILE A 113 4.00 5.06 23.16
C ILE A 113 2.92 4.05 23.50
N TRP A 114 3.00 2.88 22.88
CA TRP A 114 2.19 1.72 23.25
C TRP A 114 3.13 0.56 23.58
N PRO A 115 3.34 0.23 24.87
CA PRO A 115 4.28 -0.82 25.28
C PRO A 115 3.98 -2.20 24.70
N ASN A 116 2.71 -2.46 24.33
CA ASN A 116 2.28 -3.71 23.71
C ASN A 116 0.92 -3.52 23.00
N LYS A 117 0.54 -4.54 22.24
CA LYS A 117 -0.77 -4.65 21.57
C LYS A 117 -1.94 -4.32 22.49
N LYS A 118 -1.99 -4.88 23.70
CA LYS A 118 -3.08 -4.65 24.65
C LYS A 118 -3.16 -3.19 25.12
N ALA A 119 -2.04 -2.47 25.17
CA ALA A 119 -2.02 -1.04 25.49
C ALA A 119 -2.59 -0.21 24.34
N LEU A 120 -2.24 -0.52 23.09
CA LEU A 120 -2.84 0.09 21.91
C LEU A 120 -4.35 -0.16 21.87
N GLN A 121 -4.80 -1.39 22.02
CA GLN A 121 -6.21 -1.75 22.02
C GLN A 121 -7.01 -1.00 23.09
N ARG A 122 -6.48 -0.90 24.32
CA ARG A 122 -7.11 -0.12 25.41
C ARG A 122 -7.16 1.37 25.09
N TYR A 123 -6.09 1.93 24.53
CA TYR A 123 -6.05 3.32 24.12
C TYR A 123 -7.11 3.62 23.07
N VAL A 124 -7.14 2.82 22.00
CA VAL A 124 -8.07 3.00 20.89
C VAL A 124 -9.53 2.87 21.36
N ARG A 125 -9.86 1.84 22.14
CA ARG A 125 -11.23 1.65 22.70
C ARG A 125 -11.66 2.82 23.59
N ARG A 126 -10.71 3.50 24.25
CA ARG A 126 -10.99 4.62 25.15
C ARG A 126 -11.17 5.94 24.39
N GLU A 127 -10.28 6.24 23.44
CA GLU A 127 -10.35 7.52 22.71
C GLU A 127 -11.36 7.51 21.57
N TYR A 128 -11.56 6.35 20.93
CA TYR A 128 -12.36 6.20 19.72
C TYR A 128 -13.46 5.16 19.94
N PRO A 129 -14.67 5.58 20.37
CA PRO A 129 -15.78 4.67 20.63
C PRO A 129 -16.27 3.89 19.40
N ARG A 130 -15.93 4.35 18.20
CA ARG A 130 -16.29 3.71 16.93
C ARG A 130 -15.05 3.61 16.04
N LEU A 131 -14.70 2.40 15.66
CA LEU A 131 -13.62 2.14 14.71
C LEU A 131 -14.20 1.73 13.37
N ALA A 132 -13.63 2.29 12.31
CA ALA A 132 -13.86 1.84 10.94
C ALA A 132 -13.16 0.50 10.69
N SER A 133 -11.91 0.36 11.14
CA SER A 133 -11.19 -0.90 11.05
C SER A 133 -10.05 -1.02 12.06
N TYR A 134 -9.72 -2.25 12.43
CA TYR A 134 -8.50 -2.62 13.11
C TYR A 134 -7.84 -3.76 12.33
N THR A 135 -6.61 -3.57 11.85
CA THR A 135 -5.92 -4.56 11.03
C THR A 135 -4.51 -4.82 11.55
N GLU A 136 -4.16 -6.09 11.71
CA GLU A 136 -2.80 -6.56 11.99
C GLU A 136 -2.15 -7.09 10.71
N VAL A 137 -0.97 -6.58 10.37
CA VAL A 137 -0.26 -6.90 9.13
C VAL A 137 1.07 -7.55 9.48
N LYS A 138 1.33 -8.75 8.94
CA LYS A 138 2.60 -9.48 9.12
C LYS A 138 3.54 -9.20 7.94
N GLY A 139 4.25 -8.08 8.01
CA GLY A 139 5.21 -7.65 7.01
C GLY A 139 4.55 -7.05 5.77
N ALA A 140 4.85 -5.79 5.50
CA ALA A 140 4.44 -5.10 4.29
C ALA A 140 5.39 -3.92 4.04
N ASN A 141 5.64 -3.61 2.78
CA ASN A 141 6.32 -2.38 2.36
C ASN A 141 5.40 -1.45 1.56
N HIS A 142 4.25 -1.95 1.11
CA HIS A 142 3.19 -1.17 0.49
C HIS A 142 1.82 -1.64 1.01
N MET A 143 0.93 -0.71 1.31
CA MET A 143 -0.43 -0.99 1.78
C MET A 143 -1.42 -0.04 1.10
N GLU A 144 -2.62 -0.54 0.86
CA GLU A 144 -3.72 0.20 0.24
C GLU A 144 -4.93 0.16 1.15
N LEU A 145 -5.36 1.34 1.61
CA LEU A 145 -6.51 1.55 2.47
C LEU A 145 -7.65 2.17 1.67
N LYS A 146 -8.82 1.54 1.69
CA LYS A 146 -10.07 2.11 1.17
C LYS A 146 -10.73 2.97 2.23
N VAL A 147 -10.91 4.25 1.94
CA VAL A 147 -11.50 5.25 2.85
C VAL A 147 -12.86 5.68 2.33
N GLY A 148 -13.81 5.99 3.22
CA GLY A 148 -15.14 6.50 2.88
C GLY A 148 -16.19 5.42 2.61
N SER A 149 -15.82 4.13 2.57
CA SER A 149 -16.76 3.04 2.23
C SER A 149 -17.79 2.71 3.31
N ILE A 150 -17.58 3.12 4.56
CA ILE A 150 -18.39 2.64 5.71
C ILE A 150 -19.62 3.53 5.95
N MET A 151 -19.61 4.78 5.46
CA MET A 151 -20.72 5.72 5.67
C MET A 151 -21.83 5.60 4.60
N SER A 152 -21.55 4.97 3.45
CA SER A 152 -22.47 4.91 2.31
C SER A 152 -23.55 3.84 2.41
N THR A 153 -23.47 2.92 3.37
CA THR A 153 -24.55 1.97 3.68
C THR A 153 -25.66 2.66 4.47
N GLY A 154 -26.37 3.59 3.82
CA GLY A 154 -27.75 3.97 4.12
C GLY A 154 -28.74 2.84 3.84
N GLN A 155 -28.38 1.59 4.17
CA GLN A 155 -29.26 0.44 4.07
C GLN A 155 -29.49 -0.11 5.47
N ASN A 156 -30.76 -0.05 5.85
CA ASN A 156 -31.38 -0.71 6.99
C ASN A 156 -31.04 -2.21 7.05
N LEU A 157 -29.88 -2.55 7.61
CA LEU A 157 -29.59 -3.85 8.19
C LEU A 157 -29.17 -3.58 9.63
N GLY A 158 -30.02 -4.00 10.55
CA GLY A 158 -30.05 -3.56 11.94
C GLY A 158 -28.71 -3.66 12.66
N PHE A 159 -28.47 -2.71 13.56
CA PHE A 159 -27.49 -2.75 14.65
C PHE A 159 -26.07 -3.21 14.25
N GLY A 160 -25.18 -2.22 14.20
CA GLY A 160 -23.78 -2.40 13.84
C GLY A 160 -23.09 -3.56 14.56
N THR A 161 -22.36 -4.34 13.78
CA THR A 161 -21.21 -5.03 14.33
C THR A 161 -20.13 -3.99 14.54
N GLU A 162 -20.03 -3.51 15.78
CA GLU A 162 -18.86 -2.84 16.30
C GLU A 162 -17.59 -3.56 15.80
N CYS A 163 -16.57 -2.81 15.40
CA CYS A 163 -15.33 -3.39 14.92
C CYS A 163 -14.77 -4.34 15.99
N ASN A 164 -14.86 -5.64 15.74
CA ASN A 164 -14.30 -6.63 16.64
C ASN A 164 -12.79 -6.71 16.39
N ILE A 165 -12.04 -5.97 17.22
CA ILE A 165 -10.57 -5.94 17.23
C ILE A 165 -9.96 -7.34 17.39
N ASP A 166 -10.68 -8.28 18.02
CA ASP A 166 -10.20 -9.64 18.27
C ASP A 166 -10.61 -10.63 17.15
N SER A 167 -11.21 -10.12 16.06
CA SER A 167 -11.56 -10.92 14.88
C SER A 167 -10.33 -11.40 14.11
N LEU A 168 -10.41 -12.61 13.57
CA LEU A 168 -9.40 -13.20 12.67
C LEU A 168 -9.81 -13.12 11.19
N THR A 169 -10.84 -12.34 10.87
CA THR A 169 -11.33 -12.17 9.50
C THR A 169 -10.39 -11.30 8.67
N GLU A 170 -10.26 -11.62 7.38
CA GLU A 170 -9.56 -10.76 6.43
C GLU A 170 -10.14 -9.34 6.40
N SER A 171 -9.26 -8.34 6.25
CA SER A 171 -9.69 -6.95 6.19
C SER A 171 -10.41 -6.67 4.87
N ARG A 172 -11.56 -6.00 4.94
CA ARG A 172 -12.32 -5.58 3.76
C ARG A 172 -11.84 -4.24 3.19
N VAL A 173 -11.05 -3.49 3.97
CA VAL A 173 -10.64 -2.12 3.66
C VAL A 173 -9.14 -1.95 3.48
N LEU A 174 -8.31 -2.86 4.01
CA LEU A 174 -6.85 -2.80 3.90
C LEU A 174 -6.33 -3.99 3.11
N THR A 175 -5.56 -3.71 2.05
CA THR A 175 -4.76 -4.69 1.33
C THR A 175 -3.28 -4.41 1.60
N ALA A 176 -2.50 -5.44 1.92
CA ALA A 176 -1.08 -5.30 2.24
C ALA A 176 -0.22 -6.10 1.27
N TYR A 177 0.87 -5.49 0.83
CA TYR A 177 1.82 -6.03 -0.13
C TYR A 177 3.21 -6.07 0.49
N SER A 178 3.92 -7.15 0.24
CA SER A 178 5.32 -7.31 0.58
C SER A 178 6.08 -7.64 -0.69
N THR A 179 6.74 -6.64 -1.27
CA THR A 179 7.62 -6.85 -2.43
C THR A 179 9.05 -7.06 -1.95
N VAL A 180 9.70 -8.09 -2.48
CA VAL A 180 11.11 -8.39 -2.22
C VAL A 180 11.83 -8.32 -3.55
N GLN A 181 12.92 -7.56 -3.60
CA GLN A 181 13.79 -7.58 -4.77
C GLN A 181 14.45 -8.95 -4.86
N ILE A 182 14.26 -9.62 -6.00
CA ILE A 182 14.88 -10.90 -6.27
C ILE A 182 16.17 -10.62 -7.02
N LYS A 183 17.27 -11.27 -6.61
CA LYS A 183 18.52 -11.21 -7.36
C LYS A 183 18.30 -11.84 -8.74
N THR A 184 18.56 -11.07 -9.79
CA THR A 184 18.52 -11.55 -11.18
C THR A 184 19.93 -11.83 -11.66
N GLU A 185 20.05 -12.76 -12.60
CA GLU A 185 21.31 -13.10 -13.27
C GLU A 185 21.04 -13.06 -14.76
N GLY A 186 21.98 -12.51 -15.53
CA GLY A 186 21.82 -12.32 -16.96
C GLY A 186 23.04 -11.67 -17.60
N CYS A 187 22.95 -11.50 -18.90
CA CYS A 187 23.91 -10.75 -19.70
C CYS A 187 23.19 -9.67 -20.50
N PHE A 188 23.93 -8.64 -20.88
CA PHE A 188 23.44 -7.53 -21.67
C PHE A 188 24.50 -7.22 -22.74
N ASN A 189 24.04 -6.90 -23.95
CA ASN A 189 24.92 -6.56 -25.07
C ASN A 189 24.73 -5.08 -25.42
N GLU A 190 25.71 -4.27 -25.04
CA GLU A 190 25.72 -2.82 -25.22
C GLU A 190 25.63 -2.41 -26.70
N ASP A 191 26.24 -3.19 -27.60
CA ASP A 191 26.37 -2.84 -29.01
C ASP A 191 25.09 -3.03 -29.84
N TYR A 192 24.05 -3.66 -29.26
CA TYR A 192 22.82 -4.03 -29.99
C TYR A 192 21.55 -3.44 -29.38
N ILE A 193 21.64 -2.68 -28.29
CA ILE A 193 20.45 -2.09 -27.67
C ILE A 193 20.13 -0.73 -28.28
N GLY A 194 18.89 -0.53 -28.74
CA GLY A 194 18.45 0.74 -29.31
C GLY A 194 19.00 1.12 -30.68
N ASP A 195 20.00 0.40 -31.20
CA ASP A 195 20.52 0.54 -32.57
C ASP A 195 19.81 -0.36 -33.58
N ASN A 196 19.12 -1.42 -33.11
CA ASN A 196 18.30 -2.28 -33.95
C ASN A 196 16.86 -1.77 -34.05
N GLU A 197 16.19 -2.04 -35.18
CA GLU A 197 14.75 -1.78 -35.34
C GLU A 197 13.87 -2.51 -34.32
N VAL A 198 14.41 -3.52 -33.63
CA VAL A 198 13.74 -4.36 -32.62
C VAL A 198 14.69 -4.68 -31.46
N ASP A 199 14.30 -4.31 -30.25
CA ASP A 199 14.96 -4.74 -29.01
C ASP A 199 14.39 -6.10 -28.58
N VAL A 200 15.25 -7.05 -28.20
CA VAL A 200 14.84 -8.39 -27.74
C VAL A 200 15.23 -8.59 -26.28
N TYR A 201 14.25 -8.87 -25.43
CA TYR A 201 14.46 -9.19 -24.03
C TYR A 201 14.00 -10.61 -23.73
N VAL A 202 14.86 -11.37 -23.05
CA VAL A 202 14.56 -12.74 -22.64
C VAL A 202 14.43 -12.76 -21.12
N VAL A 203 13.28 -13.21 -20.64
CA VAL A 203 13.01 -13.35 -19.20
C VAL A 203 12.69 -14.81 -18.90
N GLU A 204 13.56 -15.44 -18.12
CA GLU A 204 13.32 -16.76 -17.56
C GLU A 204 13.02 -16.65 -16.07
N LEU A 205 11.79 -16.99 -15.67
CA LEU A 205 11.33 -16.90 -14.30
C LEU A 205 11.20 -18.29 -13.66
N ASP A 206 12.06 -18.55 -12.68
CA ASP A 206 11.86 -19.67 -11.74
C ASP A 206 10.86 -19.26 -10.65
N ALA A 207 9.58 -19.51 -10.89
CA ALA A 207 8.48 -19.18 -9.97
C ALA A 207 8.39 -20.11 -8.73
N GLY A 208 9.48 -20.81 -8.36
CA GLY A 208 9.61 -21.47 -7.05
C GLY A 208 9.76 -23.00 -7.09
N ALA A 209 10.75 -23.52 -7.82
CA ALA A 209 10.97 -24.97 -7.92
C ALA A 209 11.62 -25.66 -6.69
N LYS A 210 12.01 -24.95 -5.63
CA LYS A 210 12.61 -25.58 -4.43
C LYS A 210 11.60 -25.71 -3.28
N GLY A 211 10.81 -26.78 -3.32
CA GLY A 211 10.18 -27.38 -2.14
C GLY A 211 8.76 -26.97 -1.78
N ASN A 212 8.10 -26.09 -2.54
CA ASN A 212 6.72 -25.70 -2.27
C ASN A 212 5.73 -26.38 -3.22
N ARG A 213 4.60 -26.82 -2.65
CA ARG A 213 3.49 -27.50 -3.33
C ARG A 213 3.10 -26.76 -4.60
N PRO A 214 2.66 -27.47 -5.67
CA PRO A 214 2.17 -26.82 -6.87
C PRO A 214 1.10 -25.80 -6.51
N ASN A 215 1.28 -24.55 -6.96
CA ASN A 215 0.33 -23.47 -6.74
C ASN A 215 -1.06 -23.90 -7.25
N ARG A 216 -2.13 -23.63 -6.49
CA ARG A 216 -3.52 -24.01 -6.82
C ARG A 216 -4.10 -23.24 -8.03
N GLY A 217 -3.29 -22.44 -8.73
CA GLY A 217 -3.63 -21.70 -9.93
C GLY A 217 -2.41 -20.93 -10.47
N PRO A 218 -2.46 -20.46 -11.73
CA PRO A 218 -1.37 -19.69 -12.32
C PRO A 218 -1.21 -18.35 -11.60
N LEU A 219 -0.02 -18.07 -11.07
CA LEU A 219 0.29 -16.80 -10.41
C LEU A 219 0.33 -15.66 -11.45
N PRO A 220 -0.27 -14.49 -11.18
CA PRO A 220 -0.10 -13.33 -12.05
C PRO A 220 1.33 -12.78 -11.93
N VAL A 221 1.97 -12.52 -13.06
CA VAL A 221 3.30 -11.88 -13.15
C VAL A 221 3.18 -10.68 -14.07
N LEU A 222 3.40 -9.49 -13.52
CA LEU A 222 3.38 -8.24 -14.27
C LEU A 222 4.76 -7.95 -14.87
N VAL A 223 4.81 -7.78 -16.18
CA VAL A 223 5.96 -7.24 -16.91
C VAL A 223 5.62 -5.81 -17.30
N GLN A 224 6.33 -4.86 -16.70
CA GLN A 224 6.19 -3.45 -17.01
C GLN A 224 7.40 -2.99 -17.83
N LEU A 225 7.16 -2.57 -19.07
CA LEU A 225 8.14 -1.85 -19.86
C LEU A 225 8.01 -0.36 -19.58
N GLN A 226 9.14 0.29 -19.34
CA GLN A 226 9.19 1.71 -19.04
C GLN A 226 10.35 2.36 -19.81
N GLY A 227 10.03 3.36 -20.62
CA GLY A 227 11.04 4.21 -21.25
C GLY A 227 11.60 5.23 -20.25
N ASP A 228 12.88 5.52 -20.34
CA ASP A 228 13.57 6.47 -19.46
C ASP A 228 13.32 7.94 -19.83
N SER A 229 12.76 8.21 -21.00
CA SER A 229 12.53 9.56 -21.52
C SER A 229 11.10 10.07 -21.31
N VAL A 230 10.99 11.39 -21.14
CA VAL A 230 9.71 12.11 -21.03
C VAL A 230 8.85 11.94 -22.30
N SER A 231 9.49 11.72 -23.45
CA SER A 231 8.83 11.40 -24.72
C SER A 231 8.84 9.90 -24.98
N PRO A 232 7.74 9.31 -25.49
CA PRO A 232 7.71 7.92 -25.91
C PRO A 232 8.79 7.60 -26.95
N VAL A 233 9.56 6.53 -26.73
CA VAL A 233 10.63 6.13 -27.64
C VAL A 233 10.06 5.23 -28.73
N PRO A 234 10.27 5.52 -30.03
CA PRO A 234 9.78 4.67 -31.11
C PRO A 234 10.62 3.41 -31.22
N ARG A 235 10.19 2.32 -30.56
CA ARG A 235 10.93 1.05 -30.52
C ARG A 235 9.99 -0.13 -30.61
N ASN A 236 10.34 -1.10 -31.46
CA ASN A 236 9.71 -2.40 -31.43
C ASN A 236 10.43 -3.26 -30.38
N VAL A 237 9.65 -4.06 -29.65
CA VAL A 237 10.15 -4.89 -28.57
C VAL A 237 9.65 -6.32 -28.75
N THR A 238 10.56 -7.29 -28.66
CA THR A 238 10.22 -8.70 -28.56
C THR A 238 10.54 -9.19 -27.15
N LEU A 239 9.53 -9.70 -26.45
CA LEU A 239 9.67 -10.32 -25.14
C LEU A 239 9.58 -11.84 -25.29
N VAL A 240 10.66 -12.54 -24.95
CA VAL A 240 10.67 -14.00 -24.86
C VAL A 240 10.51 -14.39 -23.41
N LEU A 241 9.37 -14.97 -23.05
CA LEU A 241 8.97 -15.18 -21.67
C LEU A 241 8.84 -16.67 -21.34
N LYS A 242 9.69 -17.15 -20.45
CA LYS A 242 9.72 -18.55 -20.02
C LYS A 242 9.49 -18.65 -18.53
N SER A 243 8.69 -19.62 -18.11
CA SER A 243 8.63 -20.01 -16.71
C SER A 243 8.56 -21.53 -16.56
N HIS A 244 9.18 -22.04 -15.50
CA HIS A 244 9.11 -23.46 -15.14
C HIS A 244 7.75 -23.88 -14.56
N GLN A 245 6.92 -22.93 -14.14
CA GLN A 245 5.56 -23.19 -13.64
C GLN A 245 4.52 -22.43 -14.47
N PRO A 246 3.27 -22.92 -14.54
CA PRO A 246 2.18 -22.17 -15.16
C PRO A 246 1.95 -20.84 -14.42
N ILE A 247 2.07 -19.73 -15.15
CA ILE A 247 1.82 -18.38 -14.66
C ILE A 247 0.98 -17.59 -15.66
N ARG A 248 0.35 -16.52 -15.19
CA ARG A 248 -0.42 -15.58 -16.02
C ARG A 248 0.40 -14.32 -16.21
N TRP A 249 0.99 -14.16 -17.38
CA TRP A 249 1.68 -12.92 -17.73
C TRP A 249 0.68 -11.78 -17.91
N GLN A 250 1.00 -10.63 -17.33
CA GLN A 250 0.29 -9.37 -17.47
C GLN A 250 1.29 -8.33 -17.97
N PHE A 251 0.83 -7.42 -18.83
CA PHE A 251 1.71 -6.49 -19.54
C PHE A 251 1.25 -5.06 -19.34
N GLY A 252 2.22 -4.19 -19.08
CA GLY A 252 2.07 -2.75 -19.18
C GLY A 252 3.26 -2.17 -19.92
N ALA A 253 3.04 -1.17 -20.75
CA ALA A 253 4.10 -0.46 -21.45
C ALA A 253 3.83 1.04 -21.36
N ASN A 254 4.77 1.78 -20.77
CA ASN A 254 4.71 3.22 -20.62
C ASN A 254 5.95 3.84 -21.27
N GLY A 255 5.76 4.82 -22.16
CA GLY A 255 6.88 5.51 -22.81
C GLY A 255 7.54 4.74 -23.96
N ILE A 256 6.87 3.73 -24.53
CA ILE A 256 7.29 3.03 -25.75
C ILE A 256 6.23 3.23 -26.83
N ASN A 257 6.66 3.60 -28.04
CA ASN A 257 5.80 3.81 -29.19
C ASN A 257 6.21 2.89 -30.35
N GLY A 258 5.86 1.61 -30.27
CA GLY A 258 6.14 0.64 -31.31
C GLY A 258 5.47 -0.70 -31.03
N ASN A 259 5.76 -1.71 -31.86
CA ASN A 259 5.13 -3.01 -31.74
C ASN A 259 5.77 -3.83 -30.61
N ILE A 260 4.92 -4.41 -29.77
CA ILE A 260 5.36 -5.35 -28.72
C ILE A 260 4.91 -6.75 -29.14
N VAL A 261 5.87 -7.64 -29.36
CA VAL A 261 5.65 -9.05 -29.64
C VAL A 261 6.03 -9.86 -28.41
N VAL A 262 5.17 -10.79 -28.00
CA VAL A 262 5.42 -11.68 -26.86
C VAL A 262 5.47 -13.11 -27.38
N VAL A 263 6.53 -13.84 -27.00
CA VAL A 263 6.82 -15.23 -27.39
C VAL A 263 6.97 -16.10 -26.15
#